data_AF-A0A2A9K2Z4-F1
#
_entry.id   AF-A0A2A9K2Z4-F1
#
_cell.length_a   1.000
_cell.length_b   1.000
_cell.length_c   1.000
_cell.angle_alpha   90.00
_cell.angle_beta   90.00
_cell.angle_gamma   90.00
#
_symmetry.space_group_name_H-M   'P 1'
#
loop_
_entity.id
_entity.type
_entity.pdbx_description
1 polymer ?
#
loop_
_entity_poly.entity_id
_entity_poly.type
_entity_poly.pdbx_seq_one_letter_code
_entity_poly.pdbx_strand_id
1 'polypeptide(L)'
;MFVTCLEFTGTGTEPAYSLPFSTQEQSHMSPFLTPPTDSRRKFLAIFGLTLIITAMVGFITTTSTLLDRKASYTEKIMVEEAVDGYESTTIGAKRLKLHRQMLDAVNKDLGATWFAAVAVLGIGVALSVRGFRGWKMEIEVREDRFAALQEAKLKAELRKFELEIVALEAVQRPSDLS
;
A
#
# COMPACT_ATOMS: atom_id res chain seq x y z
N MET A 1 -20.23 5.88 2.25
CA MET A 1 -19.10 5.87 3.21
C MET A 1 -18.67 7.32 3.39
N PHE A 2 -19.23 7.98 4.40
CA PHE A 2 -18.91 9.37 4.73
C PHE A 2 -17.73 9.37 5.71
N VAL A 3 -16.61 9.95 5.30
CA VAL A 3 -15.46 10.21 6.18
C VAL A 3 -15.76 11.53 6.89
N THR A 4 -16.12 11.45 8.16
CA THR A 4 -16.29 12.62 9.05
C THR A 4 -14.92 13.17 9.42
N CYS A 5 -14.62 14.39 8.96
CA CYS A 5 -13.54 15.24 9.48
C CYS A 5 -13.85 15.63 10.92
N LEU A 6 -12.94 15.32 11.84
CA LEU A 6 -12.95 15.77 13.23
C LEU A 6 -11.98 16.95 13.32
N GLU A 7 -12.52 18.18 13.35
CA GLU A 7 -11.77 19.39 13.68
C GLU A 7 -11.52 19.41 15.20
N PHE A 8 -10.25 19.35 15.59
CA PHE A 8 -9.81 19.51 16.97
C PHE A 8 -9.27 20.93 17.15
N THR A 9 -10.12 21.87 17.52
CA THR A 9 -9.74 23.23 17.93
C THR A 9 -9.43 23.24 19.42
N GLY A 10 -8.17 22.96 19.77
CA GLY A 10 -7.66 23.14 21.13
C GLY A 10 -7.00 24.50 21.29
N THR A 11 -7.70 25.48 21.88
CA THR A 11 -7.12 26.75 22.34
C THR A 11 -6.61 26.58 23.78
N GLY A 12 -5.36 26.13 23.92
CA GLY A 12 -4.66 26.09 25.19
C GLY A 12 -3.70 27.27 25.31
N THR A 13 -4.03 28.22 26.19
CA THR A 13 -3.14 29.31 26.63
C THR A 13 -2.22 28.78 27.73
N GLU A 14 -0.94 28.55 27.42
CA GLU A 14 0.07 28.21 28.44
C GLU A 14 0.82 29.46 28.94
N PRO A 15 1.13 29.54 30.25
CA PRO A 15 1.87 30.64 30.85
C PRO A 15 3.39 30.54 30.58
N ALA A 16 3.98 31.70 30.28
CA ALA A 16 5.39 31.87 29.95
C ALA A 16 6.29 31.73 31.20
N TYR A 17 7.08 30.65 31.26
CA TYR A 17 8.24 30.53 32.14
C TYR A 17 9.51 30.85 31.36
N SER A 18 10.11 32.01 31.62
CA SER A 18 11.41 32.41 31.05
C SER A 18 12.54 31.83 31.90
N LEU A 19 13.17 30.75 31.41
CA LEU A 19 14.41 30.22 31.98
C LEU A 19 15.63 30.98 31.42
N PRO A 20 16.68 31.21 32.23
CA PRO A 20 17.89 31.89 31.82
C PRO A 20 18.65 31.07 30.78
N PHE A 21 19.03 31.75 29.71
CA PHE A 21 19.79 31.27 28.56
C PHE A 21 21.15 30.72 29.02
N SER A 22 21.20 29.42 29.31
CA SER A 22 22.43 28.65 29.28
C SER A 22 22.96 28.71 27.85
N THR A 23 24.20 29.15 27.66
CA THR A 23 24.98 28.96 26.43
C THR A 23 25.15 27.48 26.21
N GLN A 24 24.10 26.86 25.69
CA GLN A 24 24.10 25.50 25.21
C GLN A 24 25.01 25.52 23.99
N GLU A 25 26.19 24.95 24.17
CA GLU A 25 27.08 24.52 23.11
C GLU A 25 26.20 24.00 21.98
N GLN A 26 26.20 24.72 20.86
CA GLN A 26 25.34 24.40 19.72
C GLN A 26 25.84 23.05 19.18
N SER A 27 25.34 21.95 19.75
CA SER A 27 25.29 20.66 19.10
C SER A 27 24.42 20.90 17.89
N HIS A 28 25.07 21.34 16.81
CA HIS A 28 24.47 21.65 15.54
C HIS A 28 23.94 20.31 15.03
N MET A 29 22.74 19.94 15.48
CA MET A 29 22.00 18.82 14.95
C MET A 29 21.84 19.16 13.49
N SER A 30 22.67 18.53 12.67
CA SER A 30 22.65 18.68 11.23
C SER A 30 21.20 18.63 10.80
N PRO A 31 20.69 19.65 10.09
CA PRO A 31 19.29 19.71 9.70
C PRO A 31 18.96 18.35 9.09
N PHE A 32 17.93 17.69 9.63
CA PHE A 32 17.43 16.42 9.11
C PHE A 32 17.01 16.69 7.67
N LEU A 33 17.95 16.53 6.74
CA LEU A 33 17.69 16.47 5.33
C LEU A 33 16.97 15.14 5.18
N THR A 34 15.64 15.18 5.26
CA THR A 34 14.83 14.04 4.90
C THR A 34 15.26 13.66 3.49
N PRO A 35 15.80 12.44 3.29
CA PRO A 35 16.32 12.07 2.00
C PRO A 35 15.21 12.26 0.96
N PRO A 36 15.51 12.88 -0.19
CA PRO A 36 14.51 13.26 -1.18
C PRO A 36 13.61 12.06 -1.43
N THR A 37 12.34 12.22 -1.07
CA THR A 37 11.39 11.12 -0.92
C THR A 37 11.34 10.33 -2.21
N ASP A 38 11.75 9.06 -2.11
CA ASP A 38 11.77 8.04 -3.16
C ASP A 38 10.32 7.60 -3.50
N SER A 39 9.46 8.58 -3.80
CA SER A 39 8.01 8.47 -3.78
C SER A 39 7.49 7.68 -4.97
N ARG A 40 8.14 7.77 -6.13
CA ARG A 40 7.63 7.19 -7.38
C ARG A 40 7.61 5.66 -7.38
N ARG A 41 8.69 5.00 -6.92
CA ARG A 41 8.76 3.51 -6.94
C ARG A 41 7.87 2.90 -5.86
N LYS A 42 7.86 3.50 -4.67
CA LYS A 42 6.94 3.12 -3.57
C LYS A 42 5.48 3.31 -4.00
N PHE A 43 5.17 4.42 -4.66
CA PHE A 43 3.85 4.67 -5.23
C PHE A 43 3.47 3.60 -6.24
N LEU A 44 4.36 3.20 -7.16
CA LEU A 44 4.04 2.16 -8.15
C LEU A 44 3.74 0.80 -7.49
N ALA A 45 4.49 0.43 -6.45
CA ALA A 45 4.29 -0.81 -5.72
C ALA A 45 2.96 -0.79 -4.94
N ILE A 46 2.68 0.28 -4.20
CA ILE A 46 1.44 0.45 -3.43
C ILE A 46 0.25 0.56 -4.38
N PHE A 47 0.38 1.27 -5.50
CA PHE A 47 -0.66 1.40 -6.52
C PHE A 47 -1.01 0.04 -7.13
N GLY A 48 -0.01 -0.78 -7.47
CA GLY A 48 -0.22 -2.14 -7.95
C GLY A 48 -0.95 -3.01 -6.93
N LEU A 49 -0.57 -2.93 -5.65
CA LEU A 49 -1.23 -3.65 -4.56
C LEU A 49 -2.69 -3.21 -4.38
N THR A 50 -2.94 -1.91 -4.36
CA THR A 50 -4.30 -1.36 -4.28
C THR A 50 -5.16 -1.83 -5.45
N LEU A 51 -4.60 -1.84 -6.66
CA LEU A 51 -5.29 -2.33 -7.87
C LEU A 51 -5.67 -3.80 -7.73
N ILE A 52 -4.78 -4.66 -7.21
CA ILE A 52 -5.07 -6.07 -6.94
C ILE A 52 -6.24 -6.22 -5.94
N ILE A 53 -6.20 -5.48 -4.82
CA ILE A 53 -7.25 -5.54 -3.79
C ILE A 53 -8.59 -5.09 -4.37
N THR A 54 -8.62 -3.96 -5.08
CA THR A 54 -9.85 -3.45 -5.71
C THR A 54 -10.38 -4.42 -6.75
N ALA A 55 -9.50 -5.03 -7.56
CA ALA A 55 -9.90 -6.04 -8.55
C ALA A 55 -10.49 -7.29 -7.89
N MET A 56 -9.92 -7.78 -6.78
CA MET A 56 -10.48 -8.91 -6.04
C MET A 56 -11.88 -8.60 -5.50
N VAL A 57 -12.06 -7.44 -4.87
CA VAL A 57 -13.37 -7.03 -4.33
C VAL A 57 -14.39 -6.88 -5.46
N GLY A 58 -14.02 -6.25 -6.56
CA GLY A 58 -14.89 -6.10 -7.74
C GLY A 58 -15.26 -7.44 -8.39
N PHE A 59 -14.32 -8.38 -8.43
CA PHE A 59 -14.57 -9.72 -8.95
C PHE A 59 -15.55 -10.50 -8.06
N ILE A 60 -15.37 -10.46 -6.73
CA ILE A 60 -16.26 -11.15 -5.78
C ILE A 60 -17.68 -10.58 -5.91
N THR A 61 -17.85 -9.26 -5.89
CA THR A 61 -19.19 -8.65 -5.96
C THR A 61 -19.87 -8.93 -7.30
N THR A 62 -19.15 -8.80 -8.42
CA THR A 62 -19.70 -9.08 -9.75
C THR A 62 -20.09 -10.55 -9.88
N THR A 63 -19.23 -11.48 -9.43
CA THR A 63 -19.50 -12.92 -9.51
C THR A 63 -20.71 -13.31 -8.67
N SER A 64 -20.85 -12.80 -7.45
CA SER A 64 -22.03 -13.06 -6.62
C SER A 64 -23.32 -12.63 -7.31
N THR A 65 -23.34 -11.41 -7.90
CA THR A 65 -24.54 -10.93 -8.60
C THR A 65 -24.87 -11.75 -9.85
N LEU A 66 -23.88 -12.26 -10.57
CA LEU A 66 -24.08 -13.12 -11.75
C LEU A 66 -24.60 -14.51 -11.34
N LEU A 67 -24.08 -15.06 -10.24
CA LEU A 67 -24.54 -16.34 -9.69
C LEU A 67 -25.99 -16.26 -9.21
N ASP A 68 -26.38 -15.19 -8.51
CA ASP A 68 -27.76 -14.98 -8.07
C ASP A 68 -28.73 -14.89 -9.26
N ARG A 69 -28.35 -14.15 -10.31
CA ARG A 69 -29.13 -14.07 -11.56
C ARG A 69 -29.25 -15.43 -12.23
N LYS A 70 -28.15 -16.18 -12.31
CA LYS A 70 -28.14 -17.53 -12.89
C LYS A 70 -29.06 -18.48 -12.13
N ALA A 71 -29.02 -18.45 -10.80
CA ALA A 71 -29.91 -19.24 -9.95
C ALA A 71 -31.38 -18.88 -10.20
N SER A 72 -31.71 -17.58 -10.20
CA SER A 72 -33.09 -17.10 -10.44
C SER A 72 -33.64 -17.50 -11.81
N TYR A 73 -32.83 -17.43 -12.87
CA TYR A 73 -33.28 -17.85 -14.21
C TYR A 73 -33.41 -19.38 -14.32
N THR A 74 -32.52 -20.13 -13.67
CA THR A 74 -32.59 -21.59 -13.65
C THR A 74 -33.85 -22.07 -12.93
N GLU A 75 -34.18 -21.47 -11.79
CA GLU A 75 -35.41 -21.76 -11.05
C GLU A 75 -36.66 -21.50 -11.91
N LYS A 76 -36.72 -20.37 -12.60
CA LYS A 76 -37.85 -20.04 -13.49
C LYS A 76 -38.01 -21.03 -14.63
N ILE A 77 -36.89 -21.47 -15.23
CA ILE A 77 -36.91 -22.50 -16.28
C ILE A 77 -37.44 -23.82 -15.71
N MET A 78 -36.96 -24.26 -14.54
CA MET A 78 -37.43 -25.50 -13.91
C MET A 78 -38.92 -25.46 -13.57
N VAL A 79 -39.43 -24.33 -13.07
CA VAL A 79 -40.86 -24.17 -12.78
C VAL A 79 -41.71 -24.20 -14.05
N GLU A 80 -41.27 -23.54 -15.14
CA GLU A 80 -41.98 -23.54 -16.41
C GLU A 80 -41.92 -24.90 -17.14
N GLU A 81 -40.83 -25.66 -16.97
CA GLU A 81 -40.67 -27.01 -17.53
C GLU A 81 -41.47 -28.07 -16.74
N ALA A 82 -41.66 -27.88 -15.43
CA ALA A 82 -42.42 -28.82 -14.59
C ALA A 82 -43.95 -28.74 -14.77
N VAL A 83 -44.46 -27.64 -15.34
CA VAL A 83 -45.89 -27.51 -15.66
C VAL A 83 -46.15 -28.17 -17.01
N ASP A 84 -46.48 -29.47 -16.97
CA ASP A 84 -46.84 -30.27 -18.15
C ASP A 84 -47.93 -29.54 -18.97
N GLY A 85 -47.58 -29.15 -20.20
CA GLY A 85 -48.45 -28.42 -21.12
C GLY A 85 -47.99 -27.02 -21.50
N TYR A 86 -46.94 -26.48 -20.87
CA TYR A 86 -46.43 -25.14 -21.18
C TYR A 86 -45.92 -25.00 -22.62
N GLU A 87 -45.29 -26.04 -23.17
CA GLU A 87 -44.84 -26.08 -24.58
C GLU A 87 -45.99 -26.01 -25.60
N SER A 88 -47.21 -26.40 -25.22
CA SER A 88 -48.36 -26.35 -26.14
C SER A 88 -48.85 -24.93 -26.41
N THR A 89 -48.55 -23.99 -25.50
CA THR A 89 -48.97 -22.60 -25.64
C THR A 89 -47.89 -21.75 -26.31
N THR A 90 -48.24 -21.04 -27.38
CA THR A 90 -47.31 -20.17 -28.13
C THR A 90 -46.68 -19.07 -27.26
N ILE A 91 -47.35 -18.68 -26.17
CA ILE A 91 -46.85 -17.70 -25.20
C ILE A 91 -45.82 -18.34 -24.27
N GLY A 92 -46.08 -19.55 -23.77
CA GLY A 92 -45.17 -20.26 -22.87
C GLY A 92 -43.83 -20.58 -23.52
N ALA A 93 -43.86 -21.10 -24.75
CA ALA A 93 -42.65 -21.38 -25.53
C ALA A 93 -41.78 -20.13 -25.77
N LYS A 94 -42.39 -18.96 -26.00
CA LYS A 94 -41.66 -17.68 -26.15
C LYS A 94 -40.98 -17.25 -24.85
N ARG A 95 -41.65 -17.40 -23.72
CA ARG A 95 -41.11 -17.04 -22.40
C ARG A 95 -39.95 -17.96 -21.99
N LEU A 96 -40.09 -19.26 -22.21
CA LEU A 96 -39.03 -20.22 -21.97
C LEU A 96 -37.79 -19.93 -22.82
N LYS A 97 -37.99 -19.62 -24.11
CA LYS A 97 -36.91 -19.19 -25.01
C LYS A 97 -36.20 -17.94 -24.50
N LEU A 98 -36.95 -16.95 -24.00
CA LEU A 98 -36.38 -15.74 -23.41
C LEU A 98 -35.52 -16.04 -22.18
N HIS A 99 -36.00 -16.89 -21.26
CA HIS A 99 -35.24 -17.27 -20.07
C HIS A 99 -33.95 -18.03 -20.41
N ARG A 100 -34.00 -18.94 -21.40
CA ARG A 100 -32.80 -19.62 -21.90
C ARG A 100 -31.80 -18.64 -22.54
N GLN A 101 -32.27 -17.65 -23.29
CA GLN A 101 -31.41 -16.61 -23.85
C GLN A 101 -30.75 -15.74 -22.77
N MET A 102 -31.50 -15.38 -21.71
CA MET A 102 -30.95 -14.66 -20.56
C MET A 102 -29.89 -15.50 -19.82
N LEU A 103 -30.12 -16.80 -19.67
CA LEU A 103 -29.17 -17.71 -19.05
C LEU A 103 -27.87 -17.83 -19.87
N ASP A 104 -27.99 -17.94 -21.21
CA ASP A 104 -26.84 -17.96 -22.11
C ASP A 104 -26.04 -16.64 -22.07
N ALA A 105 -26.73 -15.50 -22.01
CA ALA A 105 -26.09 -14.20 -21.81
C ALA A 105 -25.30 -14.15 -20.48
N VAL A 106 -25.90 -14.61 -19.37
CA VAL A 106 -25.21 -14.65 -18.06
C VAL A 106 -23.98 -15.58 -18.08
N ASN A 107 -24.06 -16.72 -18.78
CA ASN A 107 -22.90 -17.62 -18.91
C ASN A 107 -21.76 -16.98 -19.74
N LYS A 108 -22.09 -16.24 -20.80
CA LYS A 108 -21.11 -15.48 -21.57
C LYS A 108 -20.47 -14.36 -20.74
N ASP A 109 -21.27 -13.64 -19.96
CA ASP A 109 -20.80 -12.58 -19.07
C ASP A 109 -19.89 -13.12 -17.97
N LEU A 110 -20.16 -14.30 -17.41
CA LEU A 110 -19.28 -14.98 -16.45
C LEU A 110 -17.89 -15.24 -17.06
N GLY A 111 -17.85 -15.79 -18.28
CA GLY A 111 -16.59 -16.03 -19.00
C GLY A 111 -15.81 -14.75 -19.28
N ALA A 112 -16.50 -13.69 -19.74
CA ALA A 112 -15.90 -12.40 -19.98
C ALA A 112 -15.38 -11.74 -18.70
N THR A 113 -16.15 -11.83 -17.60
CA THR A 113 -15.78 -11.30 -16.29
C THR A 113 -14.55 -12.00 -15.73
N TRP A 114 -14.46 -13.33 -15.88
CA TRP A 114 -13.28 -14.10 -15.51
C TRP A 114 -12.04 -13.64 -16.26
N PHE A 115 -12.12 -13.54 -17.60
CA PHE A 115 -11.00 -13.07 -18.42
C PHE A 115 -10.57 -11.65 -18.06
N ALA A 116 -11.53 -10.75 -17.87
CA ALA A 116 -11.26 -9.37 -17.45
C ALA A 116 -10.58 -9.33 -16.07
N ALA A 117 -11.05 -10.12 -15.10
CA ALA A 117 -10.46 -10.18 -13.77
C ALA A 117 -9.01 -10.70 -13.82
N VAL A 118 -8.74 -11.76 -14.58
CA VAL A 118 -7.38 -12.29 -14.77
C VAL A 118 -6.47 -11.25 -15.43
N ALA A 119 -6.96 -10.52 -16.44
CA ALA A 119 -6.18 -9.49 -17.11
C ALA A 119 -5.82 -8.34 -16.16
N VAL A 120 -6.79 -7.82 -15.39
CA VAL A 120 -6.57 -6.74 -14.43
C VAL A 120 -5.63 -7.18 -13.30
N LEU A 121 -5.79 -8.39 -12.76
CA LEU A 121 -4.89 -8.96 -11.77
C LEU A 121 -3.47 -9.13 -12.33
N GLY A 122 -3.33 -9.61 -13.57
CA GLY A 122 -2.05 -9.73 -14.25
C GLY A 122 -1.32 -8.39 -14.37
N ILE A 123 -2.05 -7.32 -14.73
CA ILE A 123 -1.51 -5.96 -14.79
C ILE A 123 -1.10 -5.48 -13.40
N GLY A 124 -1.94 -5.69 -12.38
CA GLY A 124 -1.64 -5.31 -11.00
C GLY A 124 -0.39 -5.99 -10.44
N VAL A 125 -0.24 -7.29 -10.69
CA VAL A 125 0.95 -8.07 -10.31
C VAL A 125 2.18 -7.57 -11.07
N ALA A 126 2.09 -7.36 -12.38
CA ALA A 126 3.20 -6.87 -13.18
C ALA A 126 3.71 -5.49 -12.71
N LEU A 127 2.79 -4.56 -12.39
CA LEU A 127 3.13 -3.26 -11.83
C LEU A 127 3.77 -3.38 -10.44
N SER A 128 3.22 -4.23 -9.58
CA SER A 128 3.75 -4.48 -8.23
C SER A 128 5.18 -5.03 -8.28
N VAL A 129 5.42 -6.05 -9.11
CA VAL A 129 6.75 -6.67 -9.29
C VAL A 129 7.75 -5.68 -9.88
N ARG A 130 7.34 -4.89 -10.88
CA ARG A 130 8.20 -3.86 -11.47
C ARG A 130 8.55 -2.78 -10.44
N GLY A 131 7.58 -2.34 -9.64
CA GLY A 131 7.77 -1.37 -8.57
C GLY A 131 8.74 -1.88 -7.52
N PHE A 132 8.55 -3.12 -7.08
CA PHE A 132 9.40 -3.75 -6.06
C PHE A 132 10.82 -4.03 -6.54
N ARG A 133 10.98 -4.51 -7.78
CA ARG A 133 12.31 -4.70 -8.39
C ARG A 133 13.08 -3.39 -8.51
N GLY A 134 12.39 -2.34 -8.97
CA GLY A 134 12.98 -1.01 -9.00
C GLY A 134 13.35 -0.54 -7.60
N TRP A 135 12.43 -0.64 -6.65
CA TRP A 135 12.67 -0.23 -5.26
C TRP A 135 13.91 -0.92 -4.69
N LYS A 136 13.99 -2.26 -4.77
CA LYS A 136 15.12 -3.03 -4.27
C LYS A 136 16.46 -2.57 -4.87
N MET A 137 16.56 -2.48 -6.20
CA MET A 137 17.83 -2.14 -6.87
C MET A 137 18.34 -0.73 -6.56
N GLU A 138 17.46 0.24 -6.31
CA GLU A 138 17.89 1.63 -6.06
C GLU A 138 18.02 1.95 -4.57
N ILE A 139 17.11 1.45 -3.74
CA ILE A 139 17.08 1.77 -2.31
C ILE A 139 18.16 1.01 -1.57
N GLU A 140 18.35 -0.29 -1.85
CA GLU A 140 19.38 -1.12 -1.19
C GLU A 140 20.77 -0.49 -1.38
N VAL A 141 21.10 -0.08 -2.61
CA VAL A 141 22.38 0.58 -2.90
C VAL A 141 22.53 1.93 -2.18
N ARG A 142 21.44 2.69 -2.02
CA ARG A 142 21.48 3.98 -1.32
C ARG A 142 21.62 3.80 0.18
N GLU A 143 20.90 2.83 0.76
CA GLU A 143 20.97 2.48 2.18
C GLU A 143 22.36 1.96 2.54
N ASP A 144 22.95 1.09 1.72
CA ASP A 144 24.30 0.59 1.91
C ASP A 144 25.34 1.73 1.89
N ARG A 145 25.22 2.65 0.93
CA ARG A 145 26.10 3.84 0.85
C ARG A 145 25.93 4.75 2.06
N PHE A 146 24.70 4.94 2.51
CA PHE A 146 24.41 5.78 3.66
C PHE A 146 24.95 5.17 4.95
N ALA A 147 24.76 3.87 5.14
CA ALA A 147 25.34 3.12 6.26
C ALA A 147 26.87 3.20 6.26
N ALA A 148 27.51 3.03 5.10
CA ALA A 148 28.96 3.15 4.97
C ALA A 148 29.48 4.56 5.33
N LEU A 149 28.75 5.61 4.94
CA LEU A 149 29.10 7.00 5.29
C LEU A 149 28.91 7.28 6.78
N GLN A 150 27.85 6.76 7.39
CA GLN A 150 27.63 6.88 8.83
C GLN A 150 28.72 6.15 9.64
N GLU A 151 29.11 4.96 9.20
CA GLU A 151 30.20 4.21 9.81
C GLU A 151 31.53 4.98 9.70
N ALA A 152 31.83 5.56 8.52
CA ALA A 152 33.04 6.36 8.33
C ALA A 152 33.06 7.61 9.22
N LYS A 153 31.91 8.28 9.38
CA LYS A 153 31.76 9.44 10.27
C LYS A 153 31.99 9.05 11.74
N LEU A 154 31.33 8.00 12.21
CA LEU A 154 31.49 7.48 13.57
C LEU A 154 32.95 7.09 13.87
N LYS A 155 33.64 6.46 12.92
CA LYS A 155 35.08 6.14 13.06
C LYS A 155 35.95 7.40 13.14
N ALA A 156 35.64 8.45 12.38
CA ALA A 156 36.37 9.71 12.45
C ALA A 156 36.15 10.44 13.78
N GLU A 157 34.92 10.41 14.30
CA GLU A 157 34.58 10.97 15.62
C GLU A 157 35.27 10.19 16.75
N LEU A 158 35.27 8.86 16.71
CA LEU A 158 36.01 8.03 17.68
C LEU A 158 37.50 8.37 17.71
N ARG A 159 38.15 8.47 16.54
CA ARG A 159 39.56 8.88 16.47
C ARG A 159 39.82 10.27 17.03
N LYS A 160 38.87 11.21 16.83
CA LYS A 160 38.97 12.55 17.41
C LYS A 160 38.95 12.47 18.95
N PHE A 161 38.03 11.68 19.52
CA PHE A 161 37.96 11.49 20.97
C PHE A 161 39.20 10.79 21.54
N GLU A 162 39.75 9.79 20.85
CA GLU A 162 40.99 9.13 21.27
C GLU A 162 42.17 10.13 21.36
N LEU A 163 42.30 11.04 20.39
CA LEU A 163 43.32 12.08 20.41
C LEU A 163 43.10 13.11 21.52
N GLU A 164 41.85 13.49 21.77
CA GLU A 164 41.49 14.40 22.88
C GLU A 164 41.84 13.80 24.24
N ILE A 165 41.58 12.50 24.46
CA ILE A 165 41.94 11.79 25.69
C ILE A 165 43.46 11.79 25.90
N VAL A 166 44.24 11.42 24.87
CA VAL A 166 45.71 11.41 24.95
C VAL A 166 46.27 12.81 25.23
N ALA A 167 45.68 13.86 24.65
CA ALA A 167 46.08 15.24 24.91
C ALA A 167 45.79 15.65 26.37
N LEU A 168 44.64 15.27 26.92
CA LEU A 168 44.29 15.53 28.32
C LEU A 168 45.21 14.79 29.29
N GLU A 169 45.53 13.52 29.01
CA GLU A 169 46.49 12.74 29.81
C GLU A 169 47.89 13.37 29.83
N ALA A 170 48.34 13.96 28.71
CA ALA A 170 49.60 14.67 28.64
C ALA A 170 49.60 15.96 29.48
N VAL A 171 48.48 16.68 29.53
CA VAL A 171 48.31 17.90 30.35
C VAL A 171 48.20 17.57 31.83
N GLN A 172 47.53 16.46 32.19
CA GLN A 172 47.31 16.02 33.57
C GLN A 172 48.50 15.26 34.18
N ARG A 173 49.60 15.11 33.44
CA ARG A 173 50.88 14.62 33.95
C ARG A 173 51.85 15.74 34.42
N PRO A 174 51.45 16.81 35.16
CA PRO A 174 52.43 17.70 35.75
C PRO A 174 52.89 17.16 37.12
N SER A 175 54.19 17.27 37.37
CA SER A 175 54.84 17.35 38.69
C SER A 175 55.09 16.11 39.57
N ASP A 176 54.76 14.88 39.18
CA ASP A 176 55.22 13.70 39.97
C ASP A 176 56.73 13.37 39.79
N LEU A 177 57.48 14.20 39.06
CA LEU A 177 58.91 14.03 38.75
C LEU A 177 59.81 15.13 39.36
N SER A 178 59.31 15.91 40.35
CA SER A 178 60.13 16.87 41.11
C SER A 178 60.29 16.48 42.56
#